data_AF-R7A675-F1
#
_entry.id   AF-R7A675-F1
#
_cell.length_a   1.000
_cell.length_b   1.000
_cell.length_c   1.000
_cell.angle_alpha   90.00
_cell.angle_beta   90.00
_cell.angle_gamma   90.00
#
_symmetry.space_group_name_H-M   'P 1'
#
loop_
_entity.id
_entity.type
_entity.pdbx_description
1 polymer ?
#
loop_
_entity_poly.entity_id
_entity_poly.type
_entity_poly.pdbx_seq_one_letter_code
_entity_poly.pdbx_strand_id
1 'polypeptide(L)'
;MRKFETKQGRQARLKRQRRSNILAMAAAIVVVLVLSIVVFTGKRSLDAKGREYNSRREELSQQIAEEESRSQSLEEYKKYVKTKKFVEEIAKNKFGLLYPDEIIFRSEGSGR
;
A
#
# COMPACT_ATOMS: atom_id res chain seq x y z
N MET A 1 79.19 15.24 -17.48
CA MET A 1 78.58 16.53 -17.05
C MET A 1 77.38 16.26 -16.16
N ARG A 2 77.47 16.47 -14.84
CA ARG A 2 76.33 16.34 -13.93
C ARG A 2 75.53 17.65 -13.97
N LYS A 3 74.30 17.59 -14.45
CA LYS A 3 73.38 18.74 -14.48
C LYS A 3 73.08 19.16 -13.05
N PHE A 4 73.62 20.29 -12.62
CA PHE A 4 73.19 20.96 -11.39
C PHE A 4 71.80 21.54 -11.64
N GLU A 5 70.76 20.75 -11.41
CA GLU A 5 69.40 21.29 -11.34
C GLU A 5 69.35 22.32 -10.21
N THR A 6 69.10 23.58 -10.58
CA THR A 6 68.93 24.65 -9.62
C THR A 6 67.76 24.32 -8.69
N LYS A 7 68.00 24.39 -7.37
CA LYS A 7 66.99 24.09 -6.33
C LYS A 7 65.66 24.85 -6.54
N GLN A 8 65.69 25.97 -7.27
CA GLN A 8 64.53 26.79 -7.61
C GLN A 8 63.56 26.13 -8.60
N GLY A 9 64.04 25.38 -9.60
CA GLY A 9 63.17 24.70 -10.58
C GLY A 9 62.37 23.55 -9.97
N ARG A 10 62.97 22.85 -8.99
CA ARG A 10 62.35 21.73 -8.26
C ARG A 10 61.20 22.22 -7.36
N GLN A 11 61.38 23.36 -6.69
CA GLN A 11 60.36 24.04 -5.87
C GLN A 11 59.18 24.54 -6.70
N ALA A 12 59.42 25.12 -7.89
CA ALA A 12 58.37 25.60 -8.79
C ALA A 12 57.51 24.45 -9.34
N ARG A 13 58.14 23.32 -9.72
CA ARG A 13 57.43 22.12 -10.19
C ARG A 13 56.54 21.51 -9.11
N LEU A 14 57.02 21.44 -7.87
CA LEU A 14 56.25 20.99 -6.70
C LEU A 14 55.08 21.93 -6.37
N LYS A 15 55.27 23.27 -6.44
CA LYS A 15 54.17 24.23 -6.24
C LYS A 15 53.09 24.11 -7.32
N ARG A 16 53.48 23.89 -8.58
CA ARG A 16 52.53 23.70 -9.69
C ARG A 16 51.74 22.40 -9.53
N GLN A 17 52.41 21.33 -9.08
CA GLN A 17 51.78 20.04 -8.78
C GLN A 17 50.84 20.12 -7.57
N ARG A 18 51.21 20.84 -6.50
CA ARG A 18 50.31 21.12 -5.36
C ARG A 18 49.08 21.91 -5.76
N ARG A 19 49.23 22.95 -6.60
CA ARG A 19 48.08 23.71 -7.13
C ARG A 19 47.16 22.84 -7.99
N SER A 20 47.73 21.96 -8.82
CA SER A 20 46.95 20.99 -9.61
C SER A 20 46.18 20.02 -8.72
N ASN A 21 46.79 19.52 -7.65
CA ASN A 21 46.13 18.60 -6.71
C ASN A 21 45.02 19.29 -5.90
N ILE A 22 45.21 20.56 -5.53
CA ILE A 22 44.18 21.36 -4.85
C ILE A 22 42.98 21.60 -5.79
N LEU A 23 43.23 21.88 -7.07
CA LEU A 23 42.16 22.02 -8.07
C LEU A 23 41.41 20.70 -8.29
N ALA A 24 42.12 19.59 -8.40
CA ALA A 24 41.50 18.27 -8.53
C ALA A 24 40.66 17.90 -7.28
N MET A 25 41.14 18.22 -6.09
CA MET A 25 40.42 17.99 -4.84
C MET A 25 39.19 18.90 -4.73
N ALA A 26 39.29 20.18 -5.12
CA ALA A 26 38.15 21.08 -5.16
C ALA A 26 37.08 20.58 -6.14
N ALA A 27 37.48 20.10 -7.32
CA ALA A 27 36.56 19.50 -8.28
C ALA A 27 35.87 18.25 -7.72
N ALA A 28 36.61 17.37 -7.01
CA ALA A 28 36.04 16.20 -6.36
C ALA A 28 35.00 16.57 -5.29
N ILE A 29 35.26 17.60 -4.48
CA ILE A 29 34.32 18.10 -3.47
C ILE A 29 33.04 18.63 -4.13
N VAL A 30 33.16 19.38 -5.23
CA VAL A 30 32.00 19.88 -5.97
C VAL A 30 31.15 18.74 -6.50
N VAL A 31 31.76 17.68 -7.06
CA VAL A 31 31.03 16.50 -7.54
C VAL A 31 30.27 15.82 -6.40
N VAL A 32 30.91 15.63 -5.24
CA VAL A 32 30.26 15.03 -4.06
C VAL A 32 29.10 15.89 -3.56
N LEU A 33 29.23 17.22 -3.56
CA LEU A 33 28.16 18.13 -3.17
C LEU A 33 26.96 18.06 -4.13
N VAL A 34 27.21 18.04 -5.45
CA VAL A 34 26.14 17.91 -6.45
C VAL A 34 25.42 16.57 -6.29
N LEU A 35 26.15 15.46 -6.13
CA LEU A 35 25.55 14.14 -5.87
C LEU A 35 24.73 14.13 -4.57
N SER A 36 25.22 14.79 -3.53
CA SER A 36 24.51 14.89 -2.24
C SER A 36 23.18 15.65 -2.39
N ILE A 37 23.16 16.74 -3.16
CA ILE A 37 21.93 17.50 -3.45
C ILE A 37 20.94 16.64 -4.24
N VAL A 38 21.39 15.92 -5.27
CA VAL A 38 20.54 15.04 -6.09
C VAL A 38 19.92 13.90 -5.28
N VAL A 39 20.69 13.28 -4.37
CA VAL A 39 20.16 12.23 -3.49
C VAL A 39 19.16 12.80 -2.48
N PHE A 40 19.41 14.02 -1.97
CA PHE A 40 18.51 14.68 -1.03
C PHE A 40 17.18 15.11 -1.67
N THR A 41 17.20 15.62 -2.90
CA THR A 41 15.99 15.93 -3.68
C THR A 41 15.23 14.66 -4.07
N GLY A 42 15.94 13.58 -4.39
CA GLY A 42 15.35 12.26 -4.64
C GLY A 42 14.65 11.67 -3.41
N LYS A 43 15.20 11.81 -2.21
CA LYS A 43 14.55 11.35 -0.96
C LYS A 43 13.23 12.07 -0.68
N ARG A 44 13.13 13.37 -0.97
CA ARG A 44 11.87 14.11 -0.82
C ARG A 44 10.75 13.66 -1.77
N SER A 45 11.08 13.10 -2.94
CA SER A 45 10.07 12.58 -3.89
C SER A 45 9.68 11.11 -3.61
N LEU A 46 10.50 10.37 -2.86
CA LEU A 46 10.22 8.99 -2.42
C LEU A 46 9.26 8.95 -1.21
N ASP A 47 9.36 9.89 -0.27
CA ASP A 47 8.45 9.95 0.90
C ASP A 47 7.03 10.42 0.55
N ALA A 48 6.86 11.13 -0.57
CA ALA A 48 5.54 11.50 -1.08
C ALA A 48 4.78 10.27 -1.60
N LYS A 49 5.48 9.37 -2.32
CA LYS A 49 4.91 8.13 -2.82
C LYS A 49 4.62 7.12 -1.72
N GLY A 50 5.48 7.03 -0.70
CA GLY A 50 5.29 6.10 0.42
C GLY A 50 3.99 6.33 1.20
N ARG A 51 3.57 7.58 1.39
CA ARG A 51 2.32 7.91 2.09
C ARG A 51 1.08 7.57 1.29
N GLU A 52 1.08 7.84 -0.01
CA GLU A 52 -0.03 7.48 -0.90
C GLU A 52 -0.18 5.96 -1.03
N TYR A 53 0.94 5.23 -1.15
CA TYR A 53 0.90 3.76 -1.19
C TYR A 53 0.41 3.15 0.12
N ASN A 54 0.78 3.69 1.29
CA ASN A 54 0.29 3.18 2.57
C ASN A 54 -1.21 3.47 2.77
N SER A 55 -1.66 4.69 2.46
CA SER A 55 -3.07 5.04 2.55
C SER A 55 -3.93 4.16 1.64
N ARG A 56 -3.47 3.90 0.41
CA ARG A 56 -4.20 3.05 -0.53
C ARG A 56 -4.19 1.58 -0.13
N ARG A 57 -3.12 1.11 0.52
CA ARG A 57 -3.06 -0.25 1.09
C ARG A 57 -4.00 -0.43 2.28
N GLU A 58 -4.08 0.55 3.16
CA GLU A 58 -5.01 0.53 4.29
C GLU A 58 -6.46 0.55 3.81
N GLU A 59 -6.80 1.43 2.86
CA GLU A 59 -8.13 1.49 2.27
C GLU A 59 -8.52 0.18 1.56
N LEU A 60 -7.62 -0.37 0.73
CA LEU A 60 -7.84 -1.67 0.08
C LEU A 60 -8.00 -2.81 1.09
N SER A 61 -7.23 -2.80 2.19
CA SER A 61 -7.34 -3.82 3.23
C SER A 61 -8.68 -3.77 3.98
N GLN A 62 -9.22 -2.57 4.19
CA GLN A 62 -10.54 -2.40 4.80
C GLN A 62 -11.64 -2.92 3.88
N GLN A 63 -11.58 -2.59 2.58
CA GLN A 63 -12.54 -3.09 1.59
C GLN A 63 -12.52 -4.63 1.48
N ILE A 64 -11.34 -5.24 1.54
CA ILE A 64 -11.21 -6.70 1.53
C ILE A 64 -11.84 -7.31 2.77
N ALA A 65 -11.59 -6.75 3.95
CA ALA A 65 -12.16 -7.26 5.20
C ALA A 65 -13.69 -7.14 5.24
N GLU A 66 -14.24 -6.03 4.72
CA GLU A 66 -15.69 -5.81 4.63
C GLU A 66 -16.34 -6.80 3.65
N GLU A 67 -15.76 -6.98 2.46
CA GLU A 67 -16.27 -7.95 1.48
C GLU A 67 -16.12 -9.40 1.95
N GLU A 68 -15.07 -9.74 2.69
CA GLU A 68 -14.91 -11.08 3.26
C GLU A 68 -15.99 -11.37 4.33
N SER A 69 -16.28 -10.40 5.21
CA SER A 69 -17.39 -10.51 6.17
C SER A 69 -18.75 -10.64 5.48
N ARG A 70 -18.97 -9.87 4.41
CA ARG A 70 -20.18 -9.96 3.60
C ARG A 70 -20.30 -11.32 2.90
N SER A 71 -19.21 -11.86 2.39
CA SER A 71 -19.18 -13.19 1.77
C SER A 71 -19.53 -14.30 2.79
N GLN A 72 -19.00 -14.22 4.01
CA GLN A 72 -19.32 -15.18 5.07
C GLN A 72 -20.81 -15.17 5.44
N SER A 73 -21.40 -13.99 5.62
CA SER A 73 -22.85 -13.86 5.91
C SER A 73 -23.74 -14.35 4.76
N LEU A 74 -23.34 -14.12 3.51
CA LEU A 74 -24.03 -14.68 2.34
C LEU A 74 -23.93 -16.20 2.30
N GLU A 75 -22.81 -16.78 2.72
CA GLU A 75 -22.65 -18.22 2.79
C GLU A 75 -23.53 -18.87 3.86
N GLU A 76 -23.64 -18.26 5.04
CA GLU A 76 -24.59 -18.67 6.08
C GLU A 76 -26.03 -18.55 5.62
N TYR A 77 -26.41 -17.43 5.01
CA TYR A 77 -27.75 -17.23 4.46
C TYR A 77 -28.08 -18.29 3.39
N LYS A 78 -27.11 -18.62 2.52
CA LYS A 78 -27.25 -19.68 1.51
C LYS A 78 -27.48 -21.05 2.16
N LYS A 79 -26.90 -21.33 3.33
CA LYS A 79 -27.18 -22.56 4.10
C LYS A 79 -28.61 -22.53 4.64
N TYR A 80 -29.04 -21.42 5.23
CA TYR A 80 -30.39 -21.25 5.79
C TYR A 80 -31.50 -21.47 4.75
N VAL A 81 -31.42 -20.81 3.59
CA VAL A 81 -32.46 -20.93 2.54
C VAL A 81 -32.52 -22.34 1.92
N LYS A 82 -31.44 -23.12 2.00
CA LYS A 82 -31.41 -24.52 1.56
C LYS A 82 -32.00 -25.49 2.59
N THR A 83 -32.32 -25.04 3.79
CA THR A 83 -32.88 -25.92 4.82
C THR A 83 -34.32 -26.29 4.53
N LYS A 84 -34.74 -27.47 4.99
CA LYS A 84 -36.13 -27.93 4.91
C LYS A 84 -37.09 -26.99 5.65
N LYS A 85 -36.64 -26.35 6.74
CA LYS A 85 -37.42 -25.37 7.50
C LYS A 85 -37.81 -24.14 6.68
N PHE A 86 -36.90 -23.62 5.86
CA PHE A 86 -37.21 -22.49 4.98
C PHE A 86 -38.25 -22.86 3.92
N VAL A 87 -38.14 -24.07 3.34
CA VAL A 87 -39.14 -24.59 2.39
C VAL A 87 -40.51 -24.76 3.06
N GLU A 88 -40.53 -25.30 4.27
CA GLU A 88 -41.75 -25.47 5.08
C GLU A 88 -42.39 -24.12 5.44
N GLU A 89 -41.59 -23.14 5.87
CA GLU A 89 -42.06 -21.78 6.18
C GLU A 89 -42.63 -21.08 4.94
N ILE A 90 -41.97 -21.19 3.78
CA ILE A 90 -42.49 -20.66 2.52
C ILE A 90 -43.75 -21.40 2.07
N ALA A 91 -43.82 -22.72 2.25
CA ALA A 91 -45.01 -23.53 1.95
C ALA A 91 -46.21 -23.13 2.83
N LYS A 92 -46.00 -22.97 4.13
CA LYS A 92 -46.99 -22.51 5.10
C LYS A 92 -47.43 -21.07 4.82
N ASN A 93 -46.50 -20.14 4.61
CA ASN A 93 -46.79 -18.70 4.43
C ASN A 93 -47.36 -18.36 3.05
N LYS A 94 -46.79 -18.89 1.96
CA LYS A 94 -47.22 -18.53 0.59
C LYS A 94 -48.35 -19.41 0.05
N PHE A 95 -48.33 -20.70 0.38
CA PHE A 95 -49.27 -21.68 -0.17
C PHE A 95 -50.31 -22.16 0.86
N GLY A 96 -50.20 -21.73 2.13
CA GLY A 96 -51.14 -22.14 3.18
C GLY A 96 -51.11 -23.64 3.47
N LEU A 97 -50.03 -24.33 3.08
CA LEU A 97 -49.87 -25.77 3.23
C LEU A 97 -49.56 -26.10 4.69
N LEU A 98 -50.27 -27.06 5.25
CA LEU A 98 -50.11 -27.52 6.63
C LEU A 98 -49.95 -29.04 6.63
N TYR A 99 -49.39 -29.58 7.70
CA TYR A 99 -49.46 -31.03 7.90
C TYR A 99 -50.90 -31.47 8.22
N PRO A 100 -51.28 -32.73 7.92
CA PRO A 100 -52.64 -33.23 8.13
C PRO A 100 -53.18 -33.11 9.57
N ASP A 101 -52.28 -32.98 10.54
CA ASP A 101 -52.52 -32.84 11.98
C ASP A 101 -52.48 -31.37 12.48
N GLU A 102 -52.17 -30.39 11.62
CA GLU A 102 -52.10 -28.96 11.94
C GLU A 102 -53.39 -28.22 11.53
N ILE A 103 -53.92 -27.34 12.39
CA ILE A 103 -55.14 -26.54 12.13
C ILE A 103 -54.80 -25.04 12.17
N ILE A 104 -55.15 -24.28 11.12
CA ILE A 104 -55.04 -22.80 11.14
C ILE A 104 -56.21 -22.19 11.92
N PHE A 105 -55.90 -21.40 12.95
CA PHE A 105 -56.86 -20.55 13.63
C PHE A 105 -56.82 -19.14 13.04
N ARG A 106 -57.85 -18.75 12.27
CA ARG A 106 -58.05 -17.34 11.85
C ARG A 106 -59.03 -16.71 12.83
N SER A 107 -58.61 -15.69 13.60
CA SER A 107 -59.57 -14.94 14.41
C SER A 107 -60.46 -14.12 13.50
N GLU A 108 -61.77 -14.35 13.53
CA GLU A 108 -62.81 -13.54 12.89
C GLU A 108 -62.84 -12.11 13.50
N GLY A 109 -61.86 -11.28 13.15
CA GLY A 109 -61.61 -10.01 13.85
C GLY A 109 -60.83 -8.95 13.07
N SER A 110 -60.80 -9.01 11.73
CA SER A 110 -60.38 -7.85 10.92
C SER A 110 -61.29 -7.67 9.71
N GLY A 111 -62.59 -7.56 9.99
CA GLY A 111 -63.54 -6.90 9.10
C GLY A 111 -63.70 -5.45 9.55
N ARG A 112 -62.92 -4.55 8.94
CA ARG A 112 -63.28 -3.17 8.64
C ARG A 112 -62.51 -2.74 7.40
#